data_AF-A0A6P6UIN9-F1
#
_entry.id   AF-A0A6P6UIN9-F1
#
_cell.length_a   1.000
_cell.length_b   1.000
_cell.length_c   1.000
_cell.angle_alpha   90.00
_cell.angle_beta   90.00
_cell.angle_gamma   90.00
#
_symmetry.space_group_name_H-M   'P 1'
#
loop_
_entity.id
_entity.type
_entity.pdbx_description
1 polymer ?
#
loop_
_entity_poly.entity_id
_entity_poly.type
_entity_poly.pdbx_seq_one_letter_code
_entity_poly.pdbx_strand_id
1 'polypeptide(L)'
;MIDFISRALNLPLLDPCLKRTGVFNQGVDFAVAGSTALDTSFFQARNIPVPIFNTPLSAQMQWFKDHLKFVCRSPSDSAARLQRSLIMMGEIGGNFPISCILIYLTSFANPDLEAYDQMGCLREVNEFARYHNYYLHRALHALRQKLKRDNLNVVVVYADYYGALESVLARAPFLGYDRRSLLKSCCGIAGIYNYDGRRMCGTPGVPVCREPEKYIYWDGIHMTQKTYRHMFEFLISDMLSKMQCVW
;
A
#
# COMPACT_ATOMS: atom_id res chain seq x y z
N MET A 1 -0.49 2.43 7.09
CA MET A 1 -0.07 1.06 7.48
C MET A 1 1.27 1.09 8.21
N ILE A 2 2.33 1.66 7.62
CA ILE A 2 3.67 1.72 8.23
C ILE A 2 3.66 2.26 9.67
N ASP A 3 2.90 3.33 9.94
CA ASP A 3 2.78 3.87 11.31
C ASP A 3 2.25 2.88 12.35
N PHE A 4 1.31 2.01 11.97
CA PHE A 4 0.79 0.98 12.87
C PHE A 4 1.85 -0.08 13.14
N ILE A 5 2.60 -0.49 12.10
CA ILE A 5 3.71 -1.43 12.23
C ILE A 5 4.81 -0.82 13.11
N SER A 6 5.22 0.42 12.86
CA SER A 6 6.23 1.11 13.66
C SER A 6 5.82 1.16 15.12
N ARG A 7 4.57 1.56 15.42
CA ARG A 7 4.06 1.61 16.80
C ARG A 7 4.05 0.24 17.48
N ALA A 8 3.63 -0.81 16.78
CA ALA A 8 3.57 -2.16 17.36
C ALA A 8 4.95 -2.78 17.60
N LEU A 9 5.95 -2.39 16.80
CA LEU A 9 7.34 -2.81 16.95
C LEU A 9 8.18 -1.86 17.80
N ASN A 10 7.56 -0.83 18.39
CA ASN A 10 8.23 0.24 19.12
C ASN A 10 9.35 0.93 18.32
N LEU A 11 9.15 1.07 17.01
CA LEU A 11 10.02 1.79 16.09
C LEU A 11 9.56 3.26 15.96
N PRO A 12 10.48 4.18 15.65
CA PRO A 12 10.13 5.58 15.40
C PRO A 12 9.27 5.74 14.14
N LEU A 13 8.50 6.82 14.11
CA LEU A 13 7.78 7.24 12.90
C LEU A 13 8.77 7.81 11.89
N LEU A 14 8.45 7.66 10.60
CA LEU A 14 9.36 7.97 9.51
C LEU A 14 9.08 9.37 8.96
N ASP A 15 10.14 10.12 8.70
CA ASP A 15 10.05 11.34 7.89
C ASP A 15 10.11 11.01 6.39
N PRO A 16 9.35 11.71 5.53
CA PRO A 16 9.46 11.54 4.09
C PRO A 16 10.84 12.00 3.60
N CYS A 17 11.42 11.27 2.65
CA CYS A 17 12.81 11.43 2.20
C CYS A 17 13.12 12.82 1.63
N LEU A 18 12.11 13.54 1.15
CA LEU A 18 12.22 14.89 0.60
C LEU A 18 12.04 16.00 1.64
N LYS A 19 11.80 15.66 2.91
CA LYS A 19 11.63 16.65 3.99
C LYS A 19 12.97 17.30 4.33
N ARG A 20 13.08 18.62 4.09
CA ARG A 20 14.31 19.39 4.35
C ARG A 20 14.82 19.32 5.80
N THR A 21 13.91 19.23 6.76
CA THR A 21 14.20 19.18 8.20
C THR A 21 13.92 17.79 8.80
N GLY A 22 13.98 16.74 7.97
CA GLY A 22 13.74 15.36 8.40
C GLY A 22 14.89 14.77 9.23
N VAL A 23 14.55 13.85 10.14
CA VAL A 23 15.52 13.08 10.92
C VAL A 23 15.61 11.67 10.34
N PHE A 24 16.71 11.39 9.63
CA PHE A 24 16.82 10.15 8.84
C PHE A 24 17.66 9.04 9.49
N ASN A 25 18.24 9.28 10.67
CA ASN A 25 19.11 8.29 11.34
C ASN A 25 18.38 7.05 11.86
N GLN A 26 17.06 7.14 12.01
CA GLN A 26 16.23 6.08 12.57
C GLN A 26 15.24 5.47 11.55
N GLY A 27 15.32 5.90 10.30
CA GLY A 27 14.44 5.45 9.22
C GLY A 27 14.00 6.61 8.32
N VAL A 28 13.39 6.26 7.19
CA VAL A 28 12.97 7.21 6.16
C VAL A 28 11.86 6.59 5.31
N ASP A 29 10.90 7.39 4.87
CA ASP A 29 9.84 6.99 3.94
C ASP A 29 10.13 7.51 2.53
N PHE A 30 10.15 6.62 1.54
CA PHE A 30 10.37 6.93 0.13
C PHE A 30 9.08 6.92 -0.71
N ALA A 31 7.91 6.83 -0.06
CA ALA A 31 6.63 6.79 -0.76
C ALA A 31 6.42 8.02 -1.65
N VAL A 32 5.95 7.76 -2.86
CA VAL A 32 5.62 8.75 -3.89
C VAL A 32 4.34 8.33 -4.57
N ALA A 33 3.56 9.29 -5.04
CA ALA A 33 2.29 9.00 -5.70
C ALA A 33 2.52 8.41 -7.10
N GLY A 34 1.81 7.33 -7.41
CA GLY A 34 1.75 6.75 -8.76
C GLY A 34 3.02 6.06 -9.22
N SER A 35 3.88 5.60 -8.32
CA SER A 35 5.12 4.95 -8.74
C SER A 35 4.86 3.63 -9.47
N THR A 36 5.83 3.22 -10.29
CA THR A 36 5.77 2.02 -11.12
C THR A 36 6.90 1.05 -10.77
N ALA A 37 6.62 -0.25 -10.83
CA ALA A 37 7.65 -1.28 -10.63
C ALA A 37 8.75 -1.23 -11.70
N LEU A 38 8.38 -0.86 -12.93
CA LEU A 38 9.25 -0.80 -14.10
C LEU A 38 9.46 0.65 -14.53
N ASP A 39 10.54 0.89 -15.27
CA ASP A 39 10.88 2.22 -15.78
C ASP A 39 9.89 2.69 -16.84
N THR A 40 9.75 4.00 -16.98
CA THR A 40 8.91 4.66 -17.99
C THR A 40 9.20 4.15 -19.42
N SER A 41 10.47 3.82 -19.71
CA SER A 41 10.88 3.26 -21.02
C SER A 41 10.18 1.94 -21.36
N PHE A 42 9.89 1.09 -20.36
CA PHE A 42 9.18 -0.17 -20.57
C PHE A 42 7.76 0.07 -21.09
N PHE A 43 7.06 1.06 -20.53
CA PHE A 43 5.70 1.43 -20.90
C PHE A 43 5.65 2.19 -22.22
N GLN A 44 6.57 3.13 -22.43
CA GLN A 44 6.71 3.86 -23.70
C GLN A 44 6.93 2.92 -24.89
N ALA A 45 7.79 1.91 -24.73
CA ALA A 45 8.02 0.89 -25.75
C ALA A 45 6.76 0.07 -26.11
N ARG A 46 5.70 0.15 -25.30
CA ARG A 46 4.41 -0.54 -25.49
C ARG A 46 3.26 0.42 -25.76
N ASN A 47 3.54 1.71 -25.96
CA ASN A 47 2.53 2.75 -26.12
C ASN A 47 1.55 2.86 -24.94
N ILE A 48 2.01 2.52 -23.73
CA ILE A 48 1.22 2.66 -22.51
C ILE A 48 1.55 4.02 -21.89
N PRO A 49 0.58 4.95 -21.77
CA PRO A 49 0.82 6.24 -21.16
C PRO A 49 1.03 6.08 -19.65
N VAL A 50 2.09 6.68 -19.13
CA VAL A 50 2.33 6.83 -17.68
C VAL A 50 2.57 8.31 -17.37
N PRO A 51 2.00 8.86 -16.29
CA PRO A 51 2.25 10.24 -15.92
C PRO A 51 3.74 10.53 -15.73
N ILE A 52 4.19 11.69 -16.23
CA ILE A 52 5.61 12.08 -16.27
C ILE A 52 6.20 12.24 -14.85
N PHE A 53 5.36 12.52 -13.87
CA PHE A 53 5.75 12.67 -12.46
C PHE A 53 5.86 11.34 -11.71
N ASN A 54 5.53 10.20 -12.34
CA ASN A 54 5.71 8.90 -11.72
C ASN A 54 7.20 8.64 -11.49
N THR A 55 7.53 8.21 -10.28
CA THR A 55 8.91 7.85 -9.91
C THR A 55 9.02 6.33 -9.90
N PRO A 56 9.72 5.67 -10.83
CA PRO A 56 9.81 4.22 -10.83
C PRO A 56 10.58 3.67 -9.62
N LEU A 57 10.39 2.38 -9.32
CA LEU A 57 11.11 1.67 -8.26
C LEU A 57 12.63 1.80 -8.39
N SER A 58 13.16 1.82 -9.62
CA SER A 58 14.59 2.01 -9.86
C SER A 58 15.12 3.31 -9.24
N ALA A 59 14.36 4.40 -9.36
CA ALA A 59 14.67 5.70 -8.76
C ALA A 59 14.55 5.66 -7.24
N GLN A 60 13.50 5.04 -6.69
CA GLN A 60 13.37 4.84 -5.23
C GLN A 60 14.52 3.99 -4.67
N MET A 61 14.97 2.97 -5.40
CA MET A 61 16.13 2.16 -5.01
C MET A 61 17.45 2.92 -5.11
N GLN A 62 17.55 3.88 -6.03
CA GLN A 62 18.68 4.79 -6.05
C GLN A 62 18.66 5.72 -4.82
N TRP A 63 17.51 6.29 -4.48
CA TRP A 63 17.35 7.11 -3.26
C TRP A 63 17.67 6.33 -1.99
N PHE A 64 17.23 5.07 -1.90
CA PHE A 64 17.58 4.19 -0.78
C PHE A 64 19.10 3.97 -0.69
N LYS A 65 19.78 3.69 -1.82
CA LYS A 65 21.24 3.52 -1.84
C LYS A 65 21.97 4.81 -1.44
N ASP A 66 21.50 5.96 -1.89
CA ASP A 66 22.11 7.25 -1.56
C ASP A 66 21.86 7.62 -0.09
N HIS A 67 20.69 7.28 0.46
CA HIS A 67 20.41 7.37 1.88
C HIS A 67 21.38 6.48 2.70
N LEU A 68 21.63 5.24 2.29
CA LEU A 68 22.60 4.37 2.96
C LEU A 68 24.02 4.98 2.96
N LYS A 69 24.46 5.61 1.87
CA LYS A 69 25.75 6.31 1.83
C LYS A 69 25.80 7.50 2.79
N PHE A 70 24.66 8.14 3.05
CA PHE A 70 24.57 9.27 3.96
C PHE A 70 24.60 8.84 5.44
N VAL A 71 23.88 7.78 5.81
CA VAL A 71 23.76 7.36 7.22
C VAL A 71 24.84 6.37 7.68
N CYS A 72 25.48 5.68 6.74
CA CYS A 72 26.49 4.68 7.05
C CYS A 72 27.91 5.24 6.90
N ARG A 73 28.78 4.89 7.86
CA ARG A 73 30.19 5.31 7.85
C ARG A 73 31.09 4.41 7.00
N SER A 74 30.68 3.15 6.82
CA SER A 74 31.44 2.13 6.10
C SER A 74 30.50 1.03 5.59
N PRO A 75 30.95 0.15 4.67
CA PRO A 75 30.18 -1.01 4.25
C PRO A 75 29.81 -1.96 5.40
N SER A 76 30.67 -2.11 6.41
CA SER A 76 30.39 -2.92 7.60
C SER A 76 29.31 -2.29 8.49
N ASP A 77 29.32 -0.97 8.65
CA ASP A 77 28.25 -0.23 9.34
C ASP A 77 26.91 -0.38 8.60
N SER A 78 26.92 -0.27 7.26
CA SER A 78 25.72 -0.54 6.44
C SER A 78 25.16 -1.94 6.66
N ALA A 79 26.03 -2.96 6.64
CA ALA A 79 25.59 -4.34 6.86
C ALA A 79 24.98 -4.52 8.26
N ALA A 80 25.62 -3.97 9.29
CA ALA A 80 25.13 -4.06 10.68
C ALA A 80 23.79 -3.34 10.88
N ARG A 81 23.59 -2.19 10.22
CA ARG A 81 22.31 -1.46 10.23
C ARG A 81 21.23 -2.26 9.52
N LEU A 82 21.48 -2.71 8.30
CA LEU A 82 20.50 -3.47 7.51
C LEU A 82 20.07 -4.77 8.18
N GLN A 83 20.96 -5.46 8.90
CA GLN A 83 20.61 -6.64 9.69
C GLN A 83 19.58 -6.37 10.80
N ARG A 84 19.42 -5.12 11.22
CA ARG A 84 18.49 -4.68 12.29
C ARG A 84 17.40 -3.75 11.79
N SER A 85 17.27 -3.61 10.47
CA SER A 85 16.28 -2.72 9.86
C SER A 85 15.07 -3.51 9.39
N LEU A 86 13.89 -2.93 9.60
CA LEU A 86 12.68 -3.30 8.88
C LEU A 86 12.63 -2.53 7.56
N ILE A 87 12.41 -3.24 6.45
CA ILE A 87 12.20 -2.63 5.13
C ILE A 87 10.82 -3.05 4.65
N MET A 88 9.97 -2.06 4.36
CA MET A 88 8.62 -2.27 3.83
C MET A 88 8.58 -1.90 2.35
N MET A 89 8.20 -2.85 1.51
CA MET A 89 7.97 -2.62 0.07
C MET A 89 6.46 -2.55 -0.19
N GLY A 90 5.96 -1.36 -0.55
CA GLY A 90 4.54 -1.10 -0.77
C GLY A 90 4.04 -1.55 -2.14
N GLU A 91 4.28 -0.74 -3.17
CA GLU A 91 3.63 -0.85 -4.49
C GLU A 91 3.97 -2.10 -5.30
N ILE A 92 5.11 -2.74 -5.04
CA ILE A 92 5.47 -4.05 -5.61
C ILE A 92 5.09 -5.23 -4.70
N GLY A 93 4.40 -4.94 -3.60
CA GLY A 93 3.90 -5.89 -2.63
C GLY A 93 2.51 -6.43 -2.99
N GLY A 94 1.81 -7.02 -2.03
CA GLY A 94 0.47 -7.57 -2.26
C GLY A 94 -0.54 -6.47 -2.59
N ASN A 95 -1.32 -6.67 -3.66
CA ASN A 95 -2.44 -5.81 -3.99
C ASN A 95 -3.68 -6.15 -3.16
N PHE A 96 -4.45 -5.14 -2.80
CA PHE A 96 -5.81 -5.27 -2.28
C PHE A 96 -6.76 -5.81 -3.35
N PRO A 97 -8.04 -6.13 -3.05
CA PRO A 97 -9.08 -6.15 -4.06
C PRO A 97 -9.27 -4.72 -4.62
N ILE A 98 -8.42 -4.33 -5.58
CA ILE A 98 -8.30 -2.96 -6.09
C ILE A 98 -9.63 -2.47 -6.68
N SER A 99 -10.47 -3.38 -7.17
CA SER A 99 -11.76 -3.00 -7.75
C SER A 99 -12.82 -2.61 -6.71
N CYS A 100 -12.51 -2.78 -5.42
CA CYS A 100 -13.29 -2.20 -4.34
C CYS A 100 -12.90 -0.74 -4.04
N ILE A 101 -11.78 -0.25 -4.59
CA ILE A 101 -11.36 1.14 -4.42
C ILE A 101 -12.14 2.03 -5.39
N LEU A 102 -12.61 3.16 -4.89
CA LEU A 102 -13.62 3.98 -5.57
C LEU A 102 -13.14 4.56 -6.90
N ILE A 103 -11.83 4.83 -7.06
CA ILE A 103 -11.28 5.26 -8.35
C ILE A 103 -11.51 4.21 -9.45
N TYR A 104 -11.34 2.93 -9.16
CA TYR A 104 -11.59 1.86 -10.12
C TYR A 104 -13.09 1.67 -10.36
N LEU A 105 -13.91 1.75 -9.32
CA LEU A 105 -15.36 1.68 -9.46
C LEU A 105 -15.94 2.82 -10.30
N THR A 106 -15.41 4.04 -10.16
CA THR A 106 -15.82 5.19 -10.96
C THR A 106 -15.28 5.10 -12.39
N SER A 107 -14.01 4.70 -12.57
CA SER A 107 -13.37 4.65 -13.90
C SER A 107 -13.82 3.48 -14.76
N PHE A 108 -14.17 2.34 -14.15
CA PHE A 108 -14.58 1.11 -14.83
C PHE A 108 -16.04 0.76 -14.54
N ALA A 109 -16.86 1.77 -14.23
CA ALA A 109 -18.29 1.59 -13.99
C ALA A 109 -18.93 0.83 -15.16
N ASN A 110 -19.56 -0.29 -14.84
CA ASN A 110 -20.25 -1.16 -15.78
C ASN A 110 -21.77 -1.09 -15.52
N PRO A 111 -22.62 -0.96 -16.57
CA PRO A 111 -24.08 -1.02 -16.41
C PRO A 111 -24.60 -2.42 -16.07
N ASP A 112 -23.85 -3.48 -16.36
CA ASP A 112 -24.21 -4.85 -16.01
C ASP A 112 -23.96 -5.11 -14.51
N LEU A 113 -25.01 -5.44 -13.78
CA LEU A 113 -24.94 -5.72 -12.35
C LEU A 113 -24.19 -7.03 -12.05
N GLU A 114 -24.15 -7.98 -12.99
CA GLU A 114 -23.43 -9.25 -12.83
C GLU A 114 -21.90 -9.06 -12.88
N ALA A 115 -21.43 -7.93 -13.42
CA ALA A 115 -20.01 -7.56 -13.41
C ALA A 115 -19.47 -7.29 -12.00
N TYR A 116 -20.35 -7.07 -11.02
CA TYR A 116 -20.00 -6.81 -9.63
C TYR A 116 -20.16 -8.06 -8.76
N ASP A 117 -19.32 -8.19 -7.75
CA ASP A 117 -19.45 -9.21 -6.72
C ASP A 117 -20.45 -8.78 -5.62
N GLN A 118 -20.64 -9.65 -4.63
CA GLN A 118 -21.57 -9.42 -3.52
C GLN A 118 -21.18 -8.22 -2.64
N MET A 119 -19.94 -7.76 -2.71
CA MET A 119 -19.45 -6.57 -2.00
C MET A 119 -19.57 -5.31 -2.84
N GLY A 120 -20.04 -5.41 -4.10
CA GLY A 120 -20.16 -4.30 -5.05
C GLY A 120 -18.85 -3.95 -5.76
N CYS A 121 -17.87 -4.87 -5.78
CA CYS A 121 -16.59 -4.67 -6.46
C CYS A 121 -16.57 -5.34 -7.83
N LEU A 122 -15.87 -4.78 -8.83
CA LEU A 122 -15.80 -5.35 -10.18
C LEU A 122 -14.99 -6.65 -10.21
N ARG A 123 -15.57 -7.74 -10.71
CA ARG A 123 -14.96 -9.09 -10.70
C ARG A 123 -13.67 -9.15 -11.52
N GLU A 124 -13.72 -8.73 -12.78
CA GLU A 124 -12.58 -8.82 -13.72
C GLU A 124 -11.38 -8.00 -13.24
N VAL A 125 -11.61 -6.81 -12.69
CA VAL A 125 -10.54 -5.96 -12.15
C VAL A 125 -9.91 -6.60 -10.90
N ASN A 126 -10.71 -7.29 -10.07
CA ASN A 126 -10.18 -8.07 -8.96
C ASN A 126 -9.44 -9.35 -9.40
N GLU A 127 -9.77 -9.93 -10.55
CA GLU A 127 -8.99 -11.03 -11.14
C GLU A 127 -7.59 -10.58 -11.50
N PHE A 128 -7.42 -9.37 -12.03
CA PHE A 128 -6.11 -8.80 -12.29
C PHE A 128 -5.26 -8.66 -11.02
N ALA A 129 -5.84 -8.15 -9.93
CA ALA A 129 -5.15 -8.05 -8.64
C ALA A 129 -4.77 -9.45 -8.08
N ARG A 130 -5.67 -10.43 -8.19
CA ARG A 130 -5.40 -11.83 -7.79
C ARG A 130 -4.28 -12.44 -8.64
N TYR A 131 -4.28 -12.21 -9.94
CA TYR A 131 -3.24 -12.68 -10.85
C TYR A 131 -1.87 -12.10 -10.50
N HIS A 132 -1.80 -10.79 -10.23
CA HIS A 132 -0.58 -10.16 -9.72
C HIS A 132 -0.08 -10.83 -8.43
N ASN A 133 -0.95 -10.99 -7.43
CA ASN A 133 -0.58 -11.57 -6.14
C ASN A 133 -0.09 -13.02 -6.29
N TYR A 134 -0.70 -13.81 -7.18
CA TYR A 134 -0.25 -15.17 -7.48
C TYR A 134 1.20 -15.21 -7.99
N TYR A 135 1.56 -14.35 -8.94
CA TYR A 135 2.94 -14.29 -9.44
C TYR A 135 3.91 -13.70 -8.41
N LEU A 136 3.47 -12.73 -7.62
CA LEU A 136 4.25 -12.21 -6.50
C LEU A 136 4.61 -13.31 -5.50
N HIS A 137 3.65 -14.15 -5.11
CA HIS A 137 3.92 -15.28 -4.21
C HIS A 137 4.98 -16.24 -4.77
N ARG A 138 4.95 -16.51 -6.08
CA ARG A 138 5.97 -17.34 -6.74
C ARG A 138 7.34 -16.67 -6.73
N ALA A 139 7.40 -15.37 -7.02
CA ALA A 139 8.63 -14.59 -6.97
C ALA A 139 9.22 -14.55 -5.55
N LEU A 140 8.38 -14.36 -4.53
CA LEU A 140 8.78 -14.38 -3.13
C LEU A 140 9.28 -15.75 -2.69
N HIS A 141 8.67 -16.84 -3.18
CA HIS A 141 9.18 -18.19 -2.94
C HIS A 141 10.59 -18.36 -3.52
N ALA A 142 10.79 -17.99 -4.78
CA ALA A 142 12.10 -18.07 -5.44
C ALA A 142 13.15 -17.19 -4.73
N LEU A 143 12.78 -15.98 -4.30
CA LEU A 143 13.65 -15.09 -3.55
C LEU A 143 14.07 -15.71 -2.22
N ARG A 144 13.14 -16.26 -1.44
CA ARG A 144 13.44 -16.94 -0.17
C ARG A 144 14.41 -18.11 -0.37
N GLN A 145 14.24 -18.91 -1.43
CA GLN A 145 15.18 -19.98 -1.76
C GLN A 145 16.57 -19.43 -2.12
N LYS A 146 16.63 -18.34 -2.88
CA LYS A 146 17.90 -17.68 -3.21
C LYS A 146 18.60 -17.17 -1.95
N LEU A 147 17.90 -16.44 -1.08
CA LEU A 147 18.46 -15.91 0.18
C LEU A 147 18.99 -17.04 1.07
N LYS A 148 18.27 -18.17 1.16
CA LYS A 148 18.72 -19.36 1.89
C LYS A 148 19.99 -19.98 1.29
N ARG A 149 20.04 -20.14 -0.04
CA ARG A 149 21.22 -20.68 -0.74
C ARG A 149 22.45 -19.79 -0.59
N ASP A 150 22.25 -18.47 -0.62
CA ASP A 150 23.31 -17.47 -0.49
C ASP A 150 23.71 -17.25 1.00
N ASN A 151 23.12 -18.02 1.93
CA ASN A 151 23.33 -17.92 3.38
C ASN A 151 23.16 -16.50 3.94
N LEU A 152 22.21 -15.75 3.39
CA LEU A 152 21.87 -14.39 3.82
C LEU A 152 20.81 -14.44 4.91
N ASN A 153 21.12 -13.85 6.07
CA ASN A 153 20.19 -13.73 7.18
C ASN A 153 19.16 -12.63 6.92
N VAL A 154 18.20 -12.90 6.03
CA VAL A 154 17.12 -11.97 5.65
C VAL A 154 15.79 -12.71 5.70
N VAL A 155 14.87 -12.19 6.52
CA VAL A 155 13.50 -12.71 6.61
C VAL A 155 12.60 -11.91 5.68
N VAL A 156 11.97 -12.58 4.72
CA VAL A 156 11.01 -11.96 3.80
C VAL A 156 9.59 -12.35 4.20
N VAL A 157 8.80 -11.37 4.65
CA VAL A 157 7.40 -11.54 5.07
C VAL A 157 6.48 -10.98 3.99
N TYR A 158 5.42 -11.72 3.66
CA TYR A 158 4.35 -11.24 2.77
C TYR A 158 3.19 -10.74 3.63
N ALA A 159 2.71 -9.53 3.35
CA ALA A 159 1.49 -9.00 3.94
C ALA A 159 0.31 -9.24 2.99
N ASP A 160 -0.66 -10.05 3.42
CA ASP A 160 -1.87 -10.36 2.66
C ASP A 160 -2.88 -9.20 2.73
N TYR A 161 -2.55 -8.13 2.02
CA TYR A 161 -3.41 -6.96 1.90
C TYR A 161 -4.76 -7.25 1.25
N TYR A 162 -4.83 -8.28 0.40
CA TYR A 162 -6.08 -8.69 -0.23
C TYR A 162 -7.05 -9.22 0.82
N GLY A 163 -6.64 -10.25 1.57
CA GLY A 163 -7.43 -10.84 2.64
C GLY A 163 -7.72 -9.84 3.77
N ALA A 164 -6.79 -8.94 4.07
CA ALA A 164 -6.98 -7.90 5.09
C ALA A 164 -8.14 -6.95 4.76
N LEU A 165 -8.22 -6.44 3.51
CA LEU A 165 -9.32 -5.55 3.12
C LEU A 165 -10.63 -6.33 2.93
N GLU A 166 -10.58 -7.52 2.35
CA GLU A 166 -11.76 -8.40 2.23
C GLU A 166 -12.38 -8.69 3.61
N SER A 167 -11.53 -8.97 4.61
CA SER A 167 -11.96 -9.17 6.00
C SER A 167 -12.66 -7.95 6.59
N VAL A 168 -12.25 -6.73 6.23
CA VAL A 168 -12.93 -5.49 6.65
C VAL A 168 -14.27 -5.35 5.94
N LEU A 169 -14.31 -5.51 4.62
CA LEU A 169 -15.53 -5.38 3.81
C LEU A 169 -16.61 -6.36 4.28
N ALA A 170 -16.26 -7.64 4.47
CA ALA A 170 -17.17 -8.67 4.92
C ALA A 170 -17.75 -8.41 6.32
N ARG A 171 -17.00 -7.71 7.19
CA ARG A 171 -17.40 -7.43 8.59
C ARG A 171 -17.81 -5.99 8.82
N ALA A 172 -17.92 -5.17 7.77
CA ALA A 172 -18.00 -3.73 7.93
C ALA A 172 -19.14 -3.24 8.86
N PRO A 173 -20.37 -3.79 8.79
CA PRO A 173 -21.42 -3.41 9.73
C PRO A 173 -21.09 -3.73 11.19
N PHE A 174 -20.43 -4.87 11.45
CA PHE A 174 -20.01 -5.29 12.79
C PHE A 174 -18.85 -4.46 13.34
N LEU A 175 -17.98 -3.96 12.45
CA LEU A 175 -16.92 -3.02 12.78
C LEU A 175 -17.45 -1.59 12.97
N GLY A 176 -18.76 -1.35 12.86
CA GLY A 176 -19.40 -0.07 13.10
C GLY A 176 -19.27 0.94 11.96
N TYR A 177 -19.03 0.47 10.72
CA TYR A 177 -19.15 1.30 9.52
C TYR A 177 -20.63 1.49 9.15
N ASP A 178 -20.97 2.63 8.54
CA ASP A 178 -22.33 2.86 8.06
C ASP A 178 -22.59 2.07 6.77
N ARG A 179 -23.67 1.29 6.77
CA ARG A 179 -24.10 0.46 5.63
C ARG A 179 -24.35 1.29 4.37
N ARG A 180 -24.73 2.56 4.52
CA ARG A 180 -25.05 3.46 3.39
C ARG A 180 -23.81 4.10 2.74
N SER A 181 -22.63 3.92 3.34
CA SER A 181 -21.38 4.53 2.92
C SER A 181 -20.22 3.54 2.73
N LEU A 182 -20.50 2.22 2.69
CA LEU A 182 -19.46 1.19 2.55
C LEU A 182 -18.58 1.40 1.31
N LEU A 183 -19.19 1.80 0.19
CA LEU A 183 -18.51 2.18 -1.05
C LEU A 183 -18.65 3.69 -1.30
N LYS A 184 -18.40 4.53 -0.30
CA LYS A 184 -18.35 5.99 -0.49
C LYS A 184 -17.12 6.57 0.17
N SER A 185 -16.62 7.66 -0.39
CA SER A 185 -15.54 8.42 0.25
C SER A 185 -16.11 9.36 1.32
N CYS A 186 -15.34 9.58 2.38
CA CYS A 186 -15.62 10.63 3.36
C CYS A 186 -15.27 12.02 2.81
N CYS A 187 -14.11 12.15 2.16
CA CYS A 187 -13.63 13.35 1.50
C CYS A 187 -13.78 13.21 -0.02
N GLY A 188 -14.82 13.84 -0.56
CA GLY A 188 -15.14 13.70 -1.97
C GLY A 188 -16.47 14.35 -2.33
N ILE A 189 -16.78 14.29 -3.61
CA ILE A 189 -17.96 14.92 -4.21
C ILE A 189 -18.40 14.15 -5.45
N ALA A 190 -19.69 14.27 -5.77
CA ALA A 190 -20.33 13.75 -6.99
C ALA A 190 -20.33 12.22 -7.16
N GLY A 191 -21.21 11.74 -8.03
CA GLY A 191 -21.37 10.30 -8.30
C GLY A 191 -21.91 9.48 -7.14
N ILE A 192 -22.19 8.20 -7.40
CA ILE A 192 -22.74 7.28 -6.40
C ILE A 192 -21.73 6.89 -5.32
N TYR A 193 -20.43 6.97 -5.64
CA TYR A 193 -19.31 6.66 -4.74
C TYR A 193 -18.79 7.89 -3.99
N ASN A 194 -19.44 9.06 -4.16
CA ASN A 194 -18.97 10.34 -3.64
C ASN A 194 -17.52 10.65 -4.08
N TYR A 195 -17.18 10.39 -5.34
CA TYR A 195 -15.82 10.57 -5.84
C TYR A 195 -15.82 11.06 -7.29
N ASP A 196 -15.04 12.12 -7.53
CA ASP A 196 -14.75 12.69 -8.85
C ASP A 196 -13.23 12.78 -9.03
N GLY A 197 -12.70 12.04 -10.00
CA GLY A 197 -11.25 12.02 -10.31
C GLY A 197 -10.69 13.36 -10.80
N ARG A 198 -11.56 14.31 -11.18
CA ARG A 198 -11.15 15.68 -11.56
C ARG A 198 -11.14 16.64 -10.37
N ARG A 199 -11.83 16.31 -9.28
CA ARG A 199 -11.96 17.12 -8.06
C ARG A 199 -11.67 16.25 -6.84
N MET A 200 -10.40 15.87 -6.72
CA MET A 200 -9.93 15.00 -5.64
C MET A 200 -9.96 15.72 -4.27
N CYS A 201 -9.91 14.93 -3.19
CA CYS A 201 -9.80 15.44 -1.83
C CYS A 201 -8.67 16.46 -1.70
N GLY A 202 -8.91 17.57 -0.98
CA GLY A 202 -7.99 18.70 -0.87
C GLY A 202 -8.17 19.79 -1.93
N THR A 203 -8.92 19.52 -3.01
CA THR A 203 -9.33 20.56 -3.97
C THR A 203 -10.35 21.52 -3.32
N PRO A 204 -10.29 22.84 -3.59
CA PRO A 204 -11.27 23.80 -3.07
C PRO A 204 -12.72 23.39 -3.34
N GLY A 205 -13.55 23.46 -2.29
CA GLY A 205 -14.96 23.11 -2.36
C GLY A 205 -15.27 21.60 -2.37
N VAL A 206 -14.29 20.73 -2.15
CA VAL A 206 -14.52 19.31 -1.89
C VAL A 206 -14.70 19.11 -0.38
N PRO A 207 -15.89 18.69 0.09
CA PRO A 207 -16.17 18.59 1.52
C PRO A 207 -15.53 17.33 2.13
N VAL A 208 -15.40 17.36 3.46
CA VAL A 208 -15.06 16.20 4.30
C VAL A 208 -16.28 15.86 5.15
N CYS A 209 -16.60 14.57 5.25
CA CYS A 209 -17.67 14.08 6.10
C CYS A 209 -17.42 14.35 7.59
N ARG A 210 -18.47 14.34 8.42
CA ARG A 210 -18.36 14.64 9.86
C ARG A 210 -17.79 13.50 10.69
N GLU A 211 -18.03 12.26 10.29
CA GLU A 211 -17.68 11.03 11.03
C GLU A 211 -16.82 10.08 10.16
N PRO A 212 -15.53 10.38 9.94
CA PRO A 212 -14.66 9.56 9.08
C PRO A 212 -14.58 8.09 9.51
N GLU A 213 -14.74 7.78 10.79
CA GLU A 213 -14.74 6.43 11.36
C GLU A 213 -15.95 5.57 10.95
N LYS A 214 -16.98 6.17 10.35
CA LYS A 214 -18.13 5.48 9.74
C LYS A 214 -17.86 5.05 8.30
N TYR A 215 -16.77 5.52 7.69
CA TYR A 215 -16.42 5.26 6.29
C TYR A 215 -15.23 4.31 6.16
N ILE A 216 -15.29 3.41 5.19
CA ILE A 216 -14.14 2.56 4.85
C ILE A 216 -13.08 3.39 4.13
N TYR A 217 -13.51 4.27 3.23
CA TYR A 217 -12.66 5.08 2.35
C TYR A 217 -12.58 6.53 2.82
N TRP A 218 -11.34 7.03 2.97
CA TRP A 218 -11.10 8.43 3.28
C TRP A 218 -11.37 9.30 2.06
N ASP A 219 -10.77 8.95 0.92
CA ASP A 219 -10.98 9.59 -0.37
C ASP A 219 -11.25 8.51 -1.44
N GLY A 220 -11.09 8.83 -2.73
CA GLY A 220 -11.32 7.84 -3.81
C GLY A 220 -10.24 6.77 -3.98
N ILE A 221 -9.12 6.89 -3.26
CA ILE A 221 -7.90 6.08 -3.43
C ILE A 221 -7.53 5.40 -2.11
N HIS A 222 -7.61 6.14 -1.01
CA HIS A 222 -7.11 5.73 0.30
C HIS A 222 -8.23 5.37 1.27
N MET A 223 -7.95 4.40 2.12
CA MET A 223 -8.82 3.99 3.22
C MET A 223 -8.66 4.87 4.45
N THR A 224 -9.66 4.89 5.33
CA THR A 224 -9.60 5.62 6.60
C THR A 224 -8.60 4.99 7.57
N GLN A 225 -8.16 5.76 8.56
CA GLN A 225 -7.27 5.27 9.61
C GLN A 225 -7.87 4.05 10.34
N LYS A 226 -9.18 4.03 10.56
CA LYS A 226 -9.90 2.89 11.17
C LYS A 226 -9.79 1.63 10.30
N THR A 227 -9.97 1.77 8.99
CA THR A 227 -9.80 0.65 8.05
C THR A 227 -8.38 0.13 8.08
N TYR A 228 -7.37 1.01 8.00
CA TYR A 228 -5.98 0.58 8.10
C TYR A 228 -5.65 -0.07 9.45
N ARG A 229 -6.28 0.34 10.54
CA ARG A 229 -6.14 -0.32 11.86
C ARG A 229 -6.66 -1.76 11.81
N HIS A 230 -7.86 -2.00 11.29
CA HIS A 230 -8.42 -3.36 11.22
C HIS A 230 -7.64 -4.26 10.25
N MET A 231 -7.16 -3.69 9.14
CA MET A 231 -6.27 -4.40 8.24
C MET A 231 -4.93 -4.74 8.92
N PHE A 232 -4.39 -3.81 9.70
CA PHE A 232 -3.18 -4.06 10.49
C PHE A 232 -3.40 -5.17 11.52
N GLU A 233 -4.49 -5.15 12.27
CA GLU A 233 -4.86 -6.17 13.26
C GLU A 233 -4.98 -7.57 12.62
N PHE A 234 -5.49 -7.64 11.38
CA PHE A 234 -5.53 -8.88 10.61
C PHE A 234 -4.11 -9.40 10.28
N LEU A 235 -3.20 -8.50 9.91
CA LEU A 235 -1.86 -8.86 9.40
C LEU A 235 -0.85 -9.14 10.51
N ILE A 236 -0.93 -8.42 11.62
CA ILE A 236 0.19 -8.31 12.57
C ILE A 236 0.59 -9.65 13.20
N SER A 237 -0.37 -10.50 13.55
CA SER A 237 -0.07 -11.80 14.19
C SER A 237 0.75 -12.70 13.27
N ASP A 238 0.37 -12.79 12.00
CA ASP A 238 1.08 -13.57 10.99
C ASP A 238 2.47 -12.98 10.72
N MET A 239 2.54 -11.65 10.58
CA MET A 239 3.80 -10.94 10.36
C MET A 239 4.79 -11.18 11.51
N LEU A 240 4.36 -10.97 12.76
CA LEU A 240 5.20 -11.15 13.94
C LEU A 240 5.67 -12.59 14.11
N SER A 241 4.82 -13.59 13.83
CA SER A 241 5.21 -15.00 13.93
C SER A 241 6.34 -15.39 12.96
N LYS A 242 6.53 -14.63 11.88
CA LYS A 242 7.56 -14.85 10.87
C LYS A 242 8.80 -14.00 11.10
N MET A 243 8.65 -12.84 11.75
CA MET A 243 9.75 -11.98 12.13
C MET A 243 10.58 -12.66 13.22
N GLN A 244 11.83 -12.98 12.92
CA GLN A 244 12.79 -13.53 13.88
C GLN A 244 13.43 -12.42 14.73
N CYS A 245 12.62 -11.46 15.18
CA CYS A 245 13.09 -10.37 16.03
C CYS A 245 13.38 -10.95 17.42
N VAL A 246 14.66 -11.03 17.77
CA VAL A 246 15.09 -11.23 19.15
C VAL A 246 15.02 -9.85 19.82
N TRP A 247 14.04 -9.68 20.71
CA TRP A 247 13.83 -8.45 21.47
C TRP A 247 14.74 -8.40 22.70
#